data_AF-A0AA39AAT0-F1
#
_entry.id   AF-A0AA39AAT0-F1
#
_cell.length_a   1.000
_cell.length_b   1.000
_cell.length_c   1.000
_cell.angle_alpha   90.00
_cell.angle_beta   90.00
_cell.angle_gamma   90.00
#
_symmetry.space_group_name_H-M   'P 1'
#
loop_
_entity.id
_entity.type
_entity.pdbx_description
1 polymer ?
#
loop_
_entity_poly.entity_id
_entity_poly.type
_entity_poly.pdbx_seq_one_letter_code
_entity_poly.pdbx_strand_id
1 'polypeptide(L)'
;MWLKEEGFKDKLQAWWKGLSFSGSARFVLVVKLQALKLLLRYWNRNAFGKVEVNKALALNQVEFWDIVELAHPLVVRVLEARREANEDFKKWFLLKEIFWRQKSREVWLKEGDRNTCFFIRWIILTGGGI
;
A
#
# COMPACT_ATOMS: atom_id res chain seq x y z
N MET A 1 -4.84 0.51 -1.24
CA MET A 1 -3.59 0.98 -0.59
C MET A 1 -2.47 1.16 -1.62
N TRP A 2 -1.98 0.09 -2.26
CA TRP A 2 -0.84 0.16 -3.18
C TRP A 2 -1.04 1.08 -4.39
N LEU A 3 -2.23 1.06 -4.99
CA LEU A 3 -2.55 1.90 -6.16
C LEU A 3 -2.61 3.40 -5.87
N LYS A 4 -2.66 3.79 -4.59
CA LYS A 4 -2.64 5.20 -4.15
C LYS A 4 -1.22 5.68 -3.84
N GLU A 5 -0.25 4.77 -3.79
CA GLU A 5 1.15 5.13 -3.57
C GLU A 5 1.77 5.59 -4.89
N GLU A 6 2.40 6.76 -4.86
CA GLU A 6 3.10 7.30 -6.02
C GLU A 6 4.23 6.38 -6.46
N GLY A 7 4.38 6.21 -7.78
CA GLY A 7 5.40 5.34 -8.37
C GLY A 7 5.16 3.84 -8.19
N PHE A 8 4.00 3.39 -7.67
CA PHE A 8 3.70 1.96 -7.54
C PHE A 8 3.77 1.22 -8.88
N LYS A 9 3.18 1.79 -9.94
CA LYS A 9 3.17 1.19 -11.28
C LYS A 9 4.57 1.07 -11.87
N ASP A 10 5.40 2.09 -11.67
CA ASP A 10 6.78 2.12 -12.18
C ASP A 10 7.65 1.08 -11.47
N LYS A 11 7.52 0.95 -10.14
CA LYS A 11 8.17 -0.13 -9.38
C LYS A 11 7.74 -1.51 -9.85
N LEU A 12 6.43 -1.71 -10.04
CA LEU A 12 5.89 -2.98 -10.51
C LEU A 12 6.45 -3.35 -11.90
N GLN A 13 6.52 -2.37 -12.80
CA GLN A 13 7.07 -2.56 -14.14
C GLN A 13 8.57 -2.86 -14.09
N ALA A 14 9.34 -2.17 -13.24
CA ALA A 14 10.77 -2.41 -13.05
C ALA A 14 11.02 -3.84 -12.54
N TRP A 15 10.28 -4.29 -11.52
CA TRP A 15 10.37 -5.67 -11.02
C TRP A 15 10.00 -6.68 -12.10
N TRP A 16 8.91 -6.44 -12.83
CA TRP A 16 8.46 -7.36 -13.88
C TRP A 16 9.48 -7.55 -14.99
N LYS A 17 10.14 -6.46 -15.42
CA LYS A 17 11.20 -6.48 -16.44
C LYS A 17 12.49 -7.11 -15.91
N GLY A 18 12.85 -6.85 -14.65
CA GLY A 18 14.07 -7.37 -14.02
C GLY A 18 14.03 -8.87 -13.71
N LEU A 19 12.84 -9.47 -13.59
CA LEU A 19 12.68 -10.91 -13.42
C LEU A 19 12.93 -11.64 -14.76
N SER A 20 13.92 -12.53 -14.79
CA SER A 20 14.23 -13.38 -15.95
C SER A 20 14.21 -14.85 -15.56
N PHE A 21 13.46 -15.66 -16.31
CA PHE A 21 13.34 -17.11 -16.12
C PHE A 21 13.28 -17.79 -17.49
N SER A 22 13.80 -19.02 -17.57
CA SER A 22 13.80 -19.84 -18.79
C SER A 22 12.84 -21.03 -18.65
N GLY A 23 12.37 -21.55 -19.78
CA GLY A 23 11.45 -22.69 -19.85
C GLY A 23 10.20 -22.39 -20.68
N SER A 24 9.15 -23.20 -20.51
CA SER A 24 7.89 -22.97 -21.21
C SER A 24 7.26 -21.63 -20.81
N ALA A 25 6.55 -20.97 -21.72
CA ALA A 25 5.87 -19.69 -21.44
C ALA A 25 4.96 -19.77 -20.20
N ARG A 26 4.27 -20.92 -20.01
CA ARG A 26 3.44 -21.18 -18.83
C ARG A 26 4.26 -21.21 -17.54
N PHE A 27 5.39 -21.91 -17.55
CA PHE A 27 6.29 -21.99 -16.40
C PHE A 27 6.86 -20.60 -16.05
N VAL A 28 7.38 -19.89 -17.06
CA VAL A 28 7.94 -18.54 -16.88
C VAL A 28 6.91 -17.59 -16.27
N LEU A 29 5.66 -17.63 -16.73
CA LEU A 29 4.58 -16.80 -16.17
C LEU A 29 4.32 -17.11 -14.70
N VAL A 30 4.17 -18.40 -14.34
CA VAL A 30 3.88 -18.81 -12.95
C VAL A 30 5.00 -18.39 -12.01
N VAL A 31 6.26 -18.66 -12.38
CA VAL A 31 7.41 -18.32 -11.55
C VAL A 31 7.59 -16.79 -11.43
N LYS A 32 7.35 -16.03 -12.52
CA LYS A 32 7.33 -14.55 -12.45
C LYS A 32 6.29 -14.05 -11.45
N LEU A 33 5.07 -14.59 -11.49
CA LEU A 33 4.01 -14.17 -10.58
C LEU A 33 4.34 -14.53 -9.12
N GLN A 34 4.94 -15.69 -8.86
CA GLN A 34 5.40 -16.09 -7.52
C GLN A 34 6.50 -15.16 -7.00
N ALA A 35 7.50 -14.85 -7.82
CA ALA A 35 8.57 -13.92 -7.45
C ALA A 35 8.02 -12.51 -7.19
N LEU A 36 7.13 -12.02 -8.05
CA LEU A 36 6.48 -10.72 -7.88
C LEU A 36 5.65 -10.66 -6.58
N LYS A 37 4.94 -11.74 -6.25
CA LYS A 37 4.19 -11.85 -4.98
C LYS A 37 5.11 -11.70 -3.77
N LEU A 38 6.32 -12.28 -3.80
CA LEU A 38 7.29 -12.13 -2.71
C LEU A 38 7.82 -10.69 -2.60
N LEU A 39 8.16 -10.07 -3.73
CA LEU A 39 8.58 -8.66 -3.77
C LEU A 39 7.51 -7.73 -3.22
N LEU A 40 6.25 -7.94 -3.62
CA LEU A 40 5.10 -7.17 -3.11
C LEU A 40 4.92 -7.36 -1.60
N ARG A 41 5.06 -8.58 -1.07
CA ARG A 41 4.97 -8.83 0.37
C ARG A 41 6.07 -8.11 1.14
N TYR A 42 7.31 -8.19 0.66
CA TYR A 42 8.45 -7.51 1.27
C TYR A 42 8.26 -6.00 1.26
N TRP A 43 7.92 -5.43 0.09
CA TRP A 43 7.66 -4.01 -0.04
C TRP A 43 6.50 -3.56 0.85
N ASN A 44 5.41 -4.32 0.88
CA ASN A 44 4.26 -4.01 1.73
C ASN A 44 4.64 -3.97 3.22
N ARG A 45 5.50 -4.88 3.68
CA ARG A 45 5.99 -4.88 5.07
C ARG A 45 6.85 -3.64 5.37
N ASN A 46 7.69 -3.22 4.44
CA ASN A 46 8.60 -2.09 4.67
C ASN A 46 7.92 -0.73 4.50
N ALA A 47 7.06 -0.59 3.50
CA ALA A 47 6.35 0.65 3.22
C ALA A 47 5.14 0.84 4.14
N PHE A 48 4.41 -0.23 4.45
CA PHE A 48 3.13 -0.16 5.17
C PHE A 48 3.06 -1.00 6.45
N GLY A 49 4.03 -1.89 6.70
CA GLY A 49 4.03 -2.72 7.92
C GLY A 49 4.26 -1.93 9.21
N LYS A 50 4.72 -0.68 9.12
CA LYS A 50 4.89 0.24 10.24
C LYS A 50 3.80 1.31 10.33
N VAL A 51 2.66 1.16 9.62
CA VAL A 51 1.60 2.20 9.58
C VAL A 51 1.16 2.67 10.97
N GLU A 52 1.06 1.78 11.97
CA GLU A 52 0.72 2.18 13.35
C GLU A 52 1.82 3.04 14.00
N VAL A 53 3.08 2.64 13.86
CA VAL A 53 4.23 3.39 14.39
C VAL A 53 4.35 4.73 13.68
N ASN A 54 4.22 4.76 12.35
CA ASN A 54 4.31 5.98 11.56
C ASN A 54 3.15 6.93 11.84
N LYS A 55 1.93 6.40 12.08
CA LYS A 55 0.79 7.21 12.52
C LYS A 55 1.06 7.84 13.89
N ALA A 56 1.61 7.08 14.84
CA ALA A 56 1.95 7.60 16.16
C ALA A 56 3.05 8.68 16.09
N LEU A 57 4.09 8.45 15.27
CA LEU A 57 5.14 9.46 15.04
C LEU A 57 4.58 10.73 14.39
N ALA A 58 3.72 10.60 13.39
CA ALA A 58 3.07 11.74 12.75
C ALA A 58 2.17 12.51 13.72
N LEU A 59 1.46 11.82 14.61
CA LEU A 59 0.65 12.45 15.65
C LEU A 59 1.51 13.24 16.63
N ASN A 60 2.60 12.66 17.13
CA ASN A 60 3.54 13.35 18.01
C ASN A 60 4.13 14.61 17.34
N GLN A 61 4.34 14.58 16.03
CA GLN A 61 4.84 15.72 15.28
C GLN A 61 3.80 16.84 15.16
N VAL A 62 2.51 16.49 14.99
CA VAL A 62 1.41 17.47 15.04
C VAL A 62 1.31 18.09 16.43
N GLU A 63 1.32 17.28 17.49
CA GLU A 63 1.26 17.76 18.88
C GLU A 63 2.42 18.71 19.21
N PHE A 64 3.63 18.38 18.75
CA PHE A 64 4.79 19.27 18.90
C PHE A 64 4.55 20.64 18.26
N TRP A 65 4.08 20.68 17.01
CA TRP A 65 3.85 21.93 16.30
C TRP A 65 2.67 22.72 16.85
N ASP A 66 1.63 22.06 17.37
CA ASP A 66 0.53 22.73 18.08
C ASP A 66 1.04 23.49 19.33
N ILE A 67 1.99 22.91 20.09
CA ILE A 67 2.62 23.58 21.24
C ILE A 67 3.48 24.77 20.79
N VAL A 68 4.26 24.60 19.72
CA VAL A 68 5.14 25.67 19.19
C VAL A 68 4.32 26.85 18.67
N GLU A 69 3.18 26.59 18.00
CA GLU A 69 2.26 27.62 17.53
C GLU A 69 1.63 28.39 18.69
N LEU A 70 1.22 27.72 19.78
CA LEU A 70 0.71 28.40 20.98
C LEU A 70 1.71 29.41 21.54
N ALA A 71 3.01 29.11 21.46
CA ALA A 71 4.07 30.03 21.86
C ALA A 71 4.36 31.13 20.81
N HIS A 72 4.09 30.89 19.53
CA HIS A 72 4.42 31.79 18.42
C HIS A 72 3.33 31.82 17.31
N PRO A 73 2.13 32.38 17.56
CA PRO A 73 0.94 32.12 16.73
C PRO A 73 0.95 32.71 15.31
N LEU A 74 1.93 33.56 14.98
CA LEU A 74 1.97 34.34 13.74
C LEU A 74 3.27 34.12 12.94
N VAL A 75 4.09 33.14 13.33
CA VAL A 75 5.31 32.82 12.59
C VAL A 75 4.95 31.95 11.40
N VAL A 76 5.05 32.51 10.19
CA VAL A 76 4.70 31.82 8.93
C VAL A 76 5.34 30.43 8.82
N ARG A 77 6.63 30.30 9.19
CA ARG A 77 7.34 29.02 9.17
C ARG A 77 6.74 27.97 10.12
N VAL A 78 6.23 28.38 11.28
CA VAL A 78 5.58 27.49 12.26
C VAL A 78 4.24 27.02 11.71
N LEU A 79 3.48 27.91 11.09
CA LEU A 79 2.20 27.58 10.44
C LEU A 79 2.40 26.61 9.25
N GLU A 80 3.43 26.83 8.44
CA GLU A 80 3.80 25.94 7.33
C GLU A 80 4.20 24.55 7.83
N ALA A 81 5.08 24.47 8.83
CA ALA A 81 5.53 23.19 9.38
C ALA A 81 4.38 22.41 10.05
N ARG A 82 3.45 23.10 10.73
CA ARG A 82 2.23 22.49 11.26
C ARG A 82 1.34 21.94 10.15
N ARG A 83 1.17 22.69 9.07
CA ARG A 83 0.36 22.25 7.92
C ARG A 83 0.94 20.97 7.31
N GLU A 84 2.25 20.93 7.09
CA GLU A 84 2.95 19.75 6.56
C GLU A 84 2.79 18.54 7.49
N ALA A 85 3.02 18.71 8.80
CA ALA A 85 2.82 17.64 9.78
C ALA A 85 1.37 17.11 9.78
N ASN A 86 0.39 17.99 9.63
CA ASN A 86 -1.02 17.62 9.53
C ASN A 86 -1.35 16.87 8.24
N GLU A 87 -0.76 17.25 7.11
CA GLU A 87 -0.92 16.55 5.83
C GLU A 87 -0.34 15.14 5.90
N ASP A 88 0.85 14.98 6.49
CA ASP A 88 1.47 13.68 6.73
C ASP A 88 0.63 12.81 7.67
N PHE A 89 0.10 13.37 8.76
CA PHE A 89 -0.80 12.65 9.65
C PHE A 89 -2.08 12.19 8.92
N LYS A 90 -2.71 13.06 8.13
CA LYS A 90 -3.88 12.72 7.32
C LYS A 90 -3.59 11.59 6.33
N LYS A 91 -2.41 11.59 5.70
CA LYS A 91 -1.96 10.51 4.81
C LYS A 91 -1.91 9.16 5.55
N TRP A 92 -1.28 9.11 6.72
CA TRP A 92 -1.19 7.87 7.52
C TRP A 92 -2.55 7.40 8.03
N PHE A 93 -3.42 8.35 8.42
CA PHE A 93 -4.79 8.05 8.83
C PHE A 93 -5.59 7.39 7.69
N LEU A 94 -5.56 7.97 6.49
CA LEU A 94 -6.23 7.42 5.31
C LEU A 94 -5.70 6.03 4.94
N LEU A 95 -4.38 5.83 5.00
CA LEU A 95 -3.78 4.53 4.75
C LEU A 95 -4.26 3.46 5.76
N LYS A 96 -4.36 3.83 7.05
CA LYS A 96 -4.90 2.95 8.09
C LYS A 96 -6.38 2.62 7.83
N GLU A 97 -7.18 3.60 7.47
CA GLU A 97 -8.58 3.38 7.11
C GLU A 97 -8.72 2.39 5.93
N ILE A 98 -8.00 2.61 4.83
CA ILE A 98 -8.01 1.72 3.66
C ILE A 98 -7.55 0.31 4.05
N PHE A 99 -6.52 0.19 4.89
CA PHE A 99 -6.04 -1.10 5.39
C PHE A 99 -7.13 -1.86 6.15
N TRP A 100 -7.85 -1.19 7.05
CA TRP A 100 -8.93 -1.80 7.82
C TRP A 100 -10.13 -2.17 6.95
N ARG A 101 -10.52 -1.32 5.99
CA ARG A 101 -11.59 -1.65 5.01
C ARG A 101 -11.25 -2.87 4.15
N GLN A 102 -9.99 -3.04 3.78
CA GLN A 102 -9.52 -4.22 3.06
C GLN A 102 -9.53 -5.47 3.97
N LYS A 103 -9.11 -5.33 5.23
CA LYS A 103 -9.03 -6.44 6.20
C LYS A 103 -10.41 -6.90 6.67
N SER A 104 -11.35 -5.98 6.84
CA SER A 104 -12.75 -6.26 7.21
C SER A 104 -13.56 -6.86 6.06
N ARG A 105 -13.00 -6.90 4.83
CA ARG A 105 -13.69 -7.33 3.59
C ARG A 105 -14.94 -6.51 3.27
N GLU A 106 -15.09 -5.33 3.84
CA GLU A 106 -16.25 -4.45 3.63
C GLU A 106 -16.44 -4.09 2.14
N VAL A 107 -15.33 -3.94 1.41
CA VAL A 107 -15.34 -3.56 -0.02
C VAL A 107 -15.34 -4.77 -0.95
N TRP A 108 -15.13 -5.99 -0.44
CA TRP A 108 -15.07 -7.21 -1.27
C TRP A 108 -16.37 -7.47 -2.02
N LEU A 109 -17.52 -7.15 -1.43
CA LEU A 109 -18.82 -7.28 -2.11
C LEU A 109 -19.03 -6.24 -3.23
N LYS A 110 -18.38 -5.07 -3.16
CA LYS A 110 -18.52 -3.99 -4.15
C LYS A 110 -17.45 -4.03 -5.25
N GLU A 111 -16.25 -4.51 -4.94
CA GLU A 111 -15.10 -4.57 -5.86
C GLU A 111 -14.74 -5.99 -6.33
N GLY A 112 -15.30 -7.03 -5.71
CA GLY A 112 -14.93 -8.44 -5.92
C GLY A 112 -15.44 -9.06 -7.22
N ASP A 113 -16.35 -8.42 -7.95
CA ASP A 113 -16.91 -8.95 -9.20
C ASP A 113 -16.04 -8.61 -10.44
N ARG A 114 -14.73 -8.51 -10.25
CA ARG A 114 -13.73 -8.43 -11.34
C ARG A 114 -12.88 -9.69 -11.45
N ASN A 115 -13.11 -10.70 -10.61
CA ASN A 115 -12.70 -12.06 -10.94
C ASN A 115 -13.68 -12.57 -11.99
N THR A 116 -13.39 -12.28 -13.24
CA THR A 116 -14.12 -12.84 -14.39
C THR A 116 -14.27 -14.34 -14.21
N CYS A 117 -15.38 -14.91 -14.70
CA CYS A 117 -15.60 -16.37 -14.71
C CYS A 117 -14.39 -17.15 -15.25
N PHE A 118 -13.50 -16.52 -16.02
CA PHE A 118 -12.19 -17.04 -16.40
C PHE A 118 -11.29 -17.44 -15.22
N PHE A 119 -11.15 -16.64 -14.17
CA PHE A 119 -10.27 -16.95 -13.03
C PHE A 119 -10.83 -18.11 -12.20
N ILE A 120 -12.15 -18.12 -12.01
CA ILE A 120 -12.88 -19.21 -11.31
C ILE A 120 -12.82 -20.50 -12.14
N ARG A 121 -13.09 -20.41 -13.45
CA ARG A 121 -13.00 -21.55 -14.37
C ARG A 121 -11.58 -22.07 -14.51
N TRP A 122 -10.56 -21.21 -14.45
CA TRP A 122 -9.16 -21.60 -14.47
C TRP A 122 -8.75 -22.38 -13.21
N ILE A 123 -9.18 -21.96 -12.01
CA ILE A 123 -8.96 -22.72 -10.76
C ILE A 123 -9.62 -24.10 -10.83
N ILE A 124 -10.86 -24.16 -11.31
CA ILE A 124 -11.61 -25.43 -11.45
C ILE A 124 -10.93 -26.37 -12.46
N LEU A 125 -10.42 -25.85 -13.58
CA LEU A 125 -9.77 -26.65 -14.63
C LEU A 125 -8.35 -27.10 -14.29
N THR A 126 -7.67 -26.45 -13.34
CA THR A 126 -6.26 -26.76 -13.01
C THR A 126 -6.07 -27.56 -11.73
N GLY A 127 -7.15 -28.05 -11.10
CA GLY A 127 -7.08 -29.03 -10.01
C GLY A 127 -6.40 -28.52 -8.74
N GLY A 128 -6.34 -27.20 -8.53
CA GLY A 128 -5.81 -26.60 -7.31
C GLY A 128 -6.82 -26.72 -6.16
N GLY A 129 -6.92 -27.93 -5.59
CA GLY A 129 -7.65 -28.19 -4.35
C GLY A 129 -7.01 -27.46 -3.17
N ILE A 130 -7.88 -26.98 -2.27
CA ILE A 130 -7.53 -26.49 -0.92
C ILE A 130 -6.87 -27.62 -0.12
#